data_AF-A0A316FN13-F1
#
_entry.id   AF-A0A316FN13-F1
#
_cell.length_a   1.000
_cell.length_b   1.000
_cell.length_c   1.000
_cell.angle_alpha   90.00
_cell.angle_beta   90.00
_cell.angle_gamma   90.00
#
_symmetry.space_group_name_H-M   'P 1'
#
loop_
_entity.id
_entity.type
_entity.pdbx_description
1 polymer ?
#
loop_
_entity_poly.entity_id
_entity_poly.type
_entity_poly.pdbx_seq_one_letter_code
_entity_poly.pdbx_strand_id
1 'polypeptide(L)'
;MIKGGARIRVQFADVFPAGCVLVPDSIAEVQDYDELTKSRKPSFDKVTGRRVYQVRVMDADPELGAQSREVAVKILAVEDARGDRAEDTEGHANPEGHAGGTPTE
;
A
#
# COMPACT_ATOMS: atom_id res chain seq x y z
N MET A 1 -4.52 -29.57 20.12
CA MET A 1 -4.80 -28.12 20.24
C MET A 1 -3.68 -27.38 19.55
N ILE A 2 -3.96 -26.66 18.46
CA ILE A 2 -2.91 -25.95 17.71
C ILE A 2 -2.53 -24.70 18.52
N LYS A 3 -1.34 -24.72 19.14
CA LYS A 3 -0.79 -23.58 19.89
C LYS A 3 -0.14 -22.62 18.89
N GLY A 4 -0.77 -21.47 18.68
CA GLY A 4 -0.41 -20.51 17.64
C GLY A 4 -1.17 -20.79 16.35
N GLY A 5 -2.01 -19.86 15.92
CA GLY A 5 -2.92 -20.05 14.78
C GLY A 5 -2.23 -20.69 13.58
N ALA A 6 -2.77 -21.82 13.10
CA ALA A 6 -2.25 -22.48 11.91
C ALA A 6 -2.45 -21.57 10.69
N ARG A 7 -1.39 -21.42 9.88
CA ARG A 7 -1.48 -20.80 8.57
C ARG A 7 -1.96 -21.83 7.56
N ILE A 8 -3.24 -21.78 7.23
CA ILE A 8 -3.84 -22.65 6.22
C ILE A 8 -3.78 -21.91 4.90
N ARG A 9 -3.19 -22.53 3.87
CA ARG A 9 -3.28 -21.99 2.51
C ARG A 9 -4.67 -22.28 1.98
N VAL A 10 -5.33 -21.23 1.51
CA VAL A 10 -6.64 -21.28 0.85
C VAL A 10 -6.48 -20.67 -0.54
N GLN A 11 -7.11 -21.27 -1.55
CA GLN A 11 -7.15 -20.67 -2.89
C GLN A 11 -8.20 -19.57 -2.91
N PHE A 12 -8.04 -18.61 -3.81
CA PHE A 12 -9.02 -17.54 -3.98
C PHE A 12 -10.42 -18.08 -4.31
N ALA A 13 -10.49 -19.11 -5.16
CA ALA A 13 -11.74 -19.76 -5.55
C ALA A 13 -12.44 -20.48 -4.38
N ASP A 14 -11.72 -20.84 -3.32
CA ASP A 14 -12.32 -21.43 -2.11
C ASP A 14 -13.00 -20.35 -1.23
N VAL A 15 -12.57 -19.09 -1.36
CA VAL A 15 -13.08 -17.96 -0.57
C VAL A 15 -14.17 -17.20 -1.33
N PHE A 16 -14.00 -17.05 -2.65
CA PHE A 16 -14.92 -16.35 -3.54
C PHE A 16 -15.33 -17.27 -4.69
N PRO A 17 -16.24 -18.24 -4.46
CA PRO A 17 -16.60 -19.24 -5.46
C PRO A 17 -17.31 -18.64 -6.68
N ALA A 18 -18.12 -17.60 -6.47
CA ALA A 18 -18.76 -16.81 -7.52
C ALA A 18 -17.87 -15.67 -8.06
N GLY A 19 -16.66 -15.52 -7.51
CA GLY A 19 -15.78 -14.37 -7.73
C GLY A 19 -16.15 -13.17 -6.84
N CYS A 20 -15.40 -12.09 -7.01
CA CYS A 20 -15.67 -10.83 -6.34
C CYS A 20 -15.32 -9.64 -7.24
N VAL A 21 -15.91 -8.49 -6.97
CA VAL A 21 -15.62 -7.24 -7.67
C VAL A 21 -14.95 -6.25 -6.73
N LEU A 22 -13.98 -5.50 -7.25
CA LEU A 22 -13.27 -4.49 -6.47
C LEU A 22 -14.18 -3.27 -6.25
N VAL A 23 -14.25 -2.78 -5.01
CA VAL A 23 -14.95 -1.53 -4.70
C VAL A 23 -14.06 -0.37 -5.16
N PRO A 24 -14.53 0.54 -6.03
CA PRO A 24 -13.73 1.66 -6.50
C PRO A 24 -13.29 2.54 -5.33
N ASP A 25 -12.09 3.12 -5.44
CA ASP A 25 -11.48 3.99 -4.42
C ASP A 25 -11.25 3.33 -3.04
N SER A 26 -11.39 2.00 -2.94
CA SER A 26 -11.27 1.29 -1.66
C SER A 26 -9.86 0.82 -1.29
N ILE A 27 -8.88 1.09 -2.17
CA ILE A 27 -7.49 0.69 -1.96
C ILE A 27 -6.85 1.67 -0.98
N ALA A 28 -6.43 1.17 0.18
CA ALA A 28 -5.80 1.97 1.21
C ALA A 28 -4.55 1.26 1.75
N GLU A 29 -3.52 2.04 2.11
CA GLU A 29 -2.36 1.51 2.82
C GLU A 29 -2.77 1.11 4.24
N VAL A 30 -2.42 -0.12 4.65
CA VAL A 30 -2.63 -0.53 6.05
C VAL A 30 -1.59 0.17 6.89
N GLN A 31 -2.04 0.95 7.88
CA GLN A 31 -1.16 1.63 8.81
C GLN A 31 -1.22 0.94 10.17
N ASP A 32 -0.06 0.69 10.77
CA ASP A 32 0.08 0.20 12.13
C ASP A 32 0.35 1.40 13.06
N TYR A 33 -0.32 1.43 14.21
CA TYR A 33 -0.10 2.49 15.20
C TYR A 33 1.05 2.08 16.12
N ASP A 34 2.14 2.82 16.03
CA ASP A 34 3.30 2.61 16.86
C ASP A 34 3.14 3.40 18.16
N GLU A 35 2.83 2.69 19.26
CA GLU A 35 2.55 3.29 20.57
C GLU A 35 3.75 4.08 21.13
N LEU A 36 4.98 3.71 20.74
CA LEU A 36 6.22 4.34 21.20
C LEU A 36 6.46 5.68 20.51
N THR A 37 6.22 5.75 19.21
CA THR A 37 6.43 6.95 18.38
C THR A 37 5.14 7.75 18.16
N LYS A 38 4.01 7.27 18.69
CA LYS A 38 2.65 7.83 18.55
C LYS A 38 2.29 8.17 17.09
N SER A 39 2.90 7.46 16.14
CA SER A 39 2.86 7.76 14.72
C SER A 39 2.33 6.55 13.98
N ARG A 40 1.64 6.81 12.88
CA ARG A 40 1.18 5.75 11.98
C ARG A 40 2.28 5.42 10.99
N LYS A 41 2.63 4.13 10.90
CA LYS A 41 3.64 3.65 9.95
C LYS A 41 2.99 2.65 8.98
N PRO A 42 3.47 2.57 7.73
CA PRO A 42 3.04 1.51 6.81
C PRO A 42 3.22 0.14 7.46
N SER A 43 2.21 -0.70 7.33
CA SER A 43 2.22 -2.05 7.87
C SER A 43 2.98 -2.98 6.95
N PHE A 44 3.79 -3.85 7.54
CA PHE A 44 4.59 -4.84 6.83
C PHE A 44 4.20 -6.24 7.28
N ASP A 45 4.11 -7.17 6.34
CA ASP A 45 3.87 -8.57 6.67
C ASP A 45 5.08 -9.16 7.39
N LYS A 46 4.82 -9.83 8.52
CA LYS A 46 5.86 -10.30 9.45
C LYS A 46 6.71 -11.44 8.89
N VAL A 47 6.30 -12.08 7.79
CA VAL A 47 7.01 -13.22 7.19
C VAL A 47 7.79 -12.77 5.96
N THR A 48 7.16 -11.99 5.09
CA THR A 48 7.71 -11.57 3.81
C THR A 48 8.43 -10.22 3.88
N GLY A 49 8.15 -9.40 4.90
CA GLY A 49 8.68 -8.04 5.02
C GLY A 49 8.08 -7.04 4.03
N ARG A 50 7.05 -7.42 3.27
CA ARG A 50 6.44 -6.59 2.22
C ARG A 50 5.36 -5.67 2.78
N ARG A 51 5.17 -4.51 2.15
CA ARG A 51 4.08 -3.59 2.48
C ARG A 51 2.73 -4.27 2.30
N VAL A 52 1.80 -3.96 3.19
CA VAL A 52 0.43 -4.49 3.19
C VAL A 52 -0.53 -3.38 2.80
N TYR A 53 -1.32 -3.63 1.77
CA TYR A 53 -2.46 -2.81 1.39
C TYR A 53 -3.75 -3.52 1.74
N GLN A 54 -4.81 -2.76 1.96
CA GLN A 54 -6.15 -3.27 2.15
C GLN A 54 -7.03 -2.76 1.03
N VAL A 55 -7.85 -3.65 0.48
CA VAL A 55 -8.84 -3.35 -0.54
C VAL A 55 -10.19 -3.89 -0.09
N ARG A 56 -11.28 -3.21 -0.45
CA ARG A 56 -12.62 -3.74 -0.25
C ARG A 56 -13.11 -4.39 -1.54
N VAL A 57 -13.69 -5.57 -1.40
CA VAL A 57 -14.31 -6.30 -2.50
C VAL A 57 -15.77 -6.58 -2.17
N MET A 58 -16.64 -6.58 -3.17
CA MET A 58 -17.99 -7.12 -3.03
C MET A 58 -17.99 -8.56 -3.52
N ASP A 59 -18.44 -9.47 -2.66
CA ASP A 59 -18.68 -10.86 -3.01
C ASP A 59 -19.83 -10.95 -4.03
N ALA A 60 -19.61 -11.73 -5.09
CA ALA A 60 -20.60 -11.98 -6.14
C ALA A 60 -21.51 -13.17 -5.82
N ASP A 61 -21.38 -13.77 -4.63
CA ASP A 61 -22.18 -14.90 -4.19
C ASP A 61 -23.69 -14.52 -4.10
N PRO A 62 -24.57 -15.22 -4.83
CA PRO A 62 -26.01 -14.94 -4.82
C PRO A 62 -26.69 -15.32 -3.48
N GLU A 63 -26.11 -16.23 -2.70
CA GLU A 63 -26.65 -16.73 -1.43
C GLU A 63 -26.46 -15.71 -0.28
N LEU A 64 -25.52 -14.76 -0.41
CA LEU A 64 -25.33 -13.69 0.58
C LEU A 64 -26.52 -12.71 0.69
N GLY A 65 -27.44 -12.70 -0.28
CA GLY A 65 -28.70 -11.94 -0.18
C GLY A 65 -28.50 -10.47 0.23
N ALA A 66 -29.15 -10.04 1.31
CA ALA A 66 -29.05 -8.69 1.89
C ALA A 66 -27.98 -8.54 2.99
N GLN A 67 -27.18 -9.58 3.25
CA GLN A 67 -26.08 -9.51 4.20
C GLN A 67 -24.90 -8.75 3.60
N SER A 68 -23.99 -8.27 4.46
CA SER A 68 -22.81 -7.50 4.06
C SER A 68 -21.95 -8.31 3.08
N ARG A 69 -22.03 -7.95 1.79
CA ARG A 69 -21.21 -8.50 0.70
C ARG A 69 -19.80 -7.92 0.67
N GLU A 70 -19.55 -6.85 1.43
CA GLU A 70 -18.27 -6.16 1.42
C GLU A 70 -17.26 -6.84 2.35
N VAL A 71 -16.12 -7.24 1.79
CA VAL A 71 -15.02 -7.90 2.50
C VAL A 71 -13.74 -7.09 2.33
N ALA A 72 -13.04 -6.85 3.44
CA ALA A 72 -11.70 -6.23 3.41
C ALA A 72 -10.62 -7.30 3.22
N VAL A 73 -9.91 -7.25 2.10
CA VAL A 73 -8.82 -8.16 1.76
C VAL A 73 -7.49 -7.44 1.93
N LYS A 74 -6.55 -8.07 2.64
CA LYS A 74 -5.17 -7.57 2.77
C LYS A 74 -4.29 -8.22 1.72
N ILE A 75 -3.60 -7.39 0.93
CA ILE A 75 -2.74 -7.80 -0.17
C ILE A 75 -1.31 -7.32 0.07
N LEU A 76 -0.34 -8.11 -0.36
CA LEU A 76 1.08 -7.75 -0.30
C LEU A 76 1.46 -6.96 -1.56
N ALA A 77 2.33 -5.96 -1.40
CA ALA A 77 2.98 -5.32 -2.54
C ALA A 77 3.83 -6.34 -3.33
N VAL A 78 3.87 -6.20 -4.65
CA VAL A 78 4.70 -7.05 -5.53
C VAL A 78 6.18 -6.72 -5.35
N GLU A 79 6.50 -5.43 -5.15
CA GLU A 79 7.84 -4.90 -5.00
C GLU A 79 8.11 -4.44 -3.56
N ASP A 80 9.36 -4.59 -3.11
CA ASP A 80 9.79 -4.15 -1.80
C ASP A 80 9.89 -2.61 -1.75
N ALA A 81 9.53 -2.02 -0.62
CA ALA A 81 9.50 -0.56 -0.39
C ALA A 81 10.82 0.20 -0.63
N ARG A 82 11.91 -0.50 -0.95
CA ARG A 82 13.24 0.08 -1.22
C ARG A 82 13.33 0.90 -2.50
N GLY A 83 12.31 0.89 -3.36
CA GLY A 83 12.27 1.68 -4.61
C GLY A 83 11.80 3.13 -4.46
N ASP A 84 11.18 3.50 -3.34
CA ASP A 84 10.49 4.80 -3.17
C ASP A 84 11.43 5.92 -2.67
N ARG A 85 12.71 5.89 -3.06
CA ARG A 85 13.70 6.90 -2.67
C ARG A 85 14.68 7.21 -3.79
N ALA A 86 14.19 7.78 -4.88
CA ALA A 86 14.96 8.67 -5.73
C ALA A 86 13.99 9.43 -6.66
N GLU A 87 14.27 10.73 -6.87
CA GLU A 87 13.65 11.63 -7.84
C GLU A 87 12.54 12.58 -7.37
N ASP A 88 12.83 13.39 -6.35
CA ASP A 88 12.39 14.79 -6.31
C ASP A 88 13.43 15.67 -5.60
N THR A 89 14.61 15.80 -6.19
CA THR A 89 15.45 16.98 -5.91
C THR A 89 16.00 17.47 -7.23
N GLU A 90 15.11 18.00 -8.05
CA GLU A 90 15.48 18.90 -9.14
C GLU A 90 15.98 20.20 -8.48
N GLY A 91 17.26 20.18 -8.13
CA GLY A 91 17.99 21.36 -7.68
C GLY A 91 17.98 22.37 -8.81
N HIS A 92 17.21 23.44 -8.64
CA HIS A 92 17.25 24.63 -9.47
C HIS A 92 18.57 25.38 -9.20
N ALA A 93 19.68 24.84 -9.72
CA ALA A 93 20.95 25.54 -9.77
C ALA A 93 20.90 26.50 -10.96
N ASN A 94 20.65 27.79 -10.68
CA ASN A 94 20.86 28.88 -11.63
C ASN A 94 22.34 29.33 -11.54
N PRO A 95 23.17 29.16 -12.58
CA PRO A 95 24.53 29.65 -12.58
C PRO A 95 24.66 30.82 -13.57
N GLU A 96 24.20 32.01 -13.20
CA GLU A 96 24.58 33.24 -13.92
C GLU A 96 25.19 34.24 -12.94
N GLY A 97 26.47 34.00 -12.66
CA GLY A 97 27.39 34.96 -12.05
C GLY A 97 28.71 34.96 -12.80
N HIS A 98 28.85 35.85 -13.79
CA HIS A 98 30.17 36.28 -14.23
C HIS A 98 30.20 37.80 -14.46
N ALA A 99 31.23 38.39 -13.86
CA ALA A 99 31.43 39.82 -13.66
C ALA A 99 32.33 40.45 -14.73
N GLY A 100 32.29 41.78 -14.79
CA GLY A 100 33.22 42.67 -15.53
C GLY A 100 32.44 43.61 -16.45
N GLY A 101 32.38 44.93 -16.29
CA GLY A 101 33.38 45.88 -15.82
C GLY A 101 33.87 46.72 -17.01
N THR A 102 33.18 47.85 -17.28
CA THR A 102 33.59 49.15 -17.94
C THR A 102 34.57 49.16 -19.14
N PRO A 103 34.50 50.11 -20.12
CA PRO A 103 34.28 51.54 -19.86
C PRO A 103 33.53 52.37 -20.94
N THR A 104 33.23 53.60 -20.50
CA THR A 104 32.99 54.89 -21.16
C THR A 104 33.37 55.03 -22.65
N GLU A 105 32.47 55.63 -23.43
CA GLU A 105 32.69 56.77 -24.35
C GLU A 105 31.37 57.51 -24.59
#